data_AF-A0A841WP92-F1
#
_entry.id   AF-A0A841WP92-F1
#
_cell.length_a   1.000
_cell.length_b   1.000
_cell.length_c   1.000
_cell.angle_alpha   90.00
_cell.angle_beta   90.00
_cell.angle_gamma   90.00
#
_symmetry.space_group_name_H-M   'P 1'
#
loop_
_entity.id
_entity.type
_entity.pdbx_description
1 polymer ?
#
loop_
_entity_poly.entity_id
_entity_poly.type
_entity_poly.pdbx_seq_one_letter_code
_entity_poly.pdbx_strand_id
1 'polypeptide(L)'
;MANQDNLSNIIERILNGSQTQDDIEQLRRSLKIVDGVLQSVSQNGKFNTNIGQIIGGDIHIGDRIYQGADAEIIRRIFQEILELNAIAPTTPFYIYIVYQNDEELKIDSYSFPYSDIKKNSDYPPFLALLNQLPNLNIQPEMSVVFRISDEVTLDSTNATDNANTGVIVIPQTVLDYFEDSHLAFTYIKSYIDKFMNS
;
A
#
# COMPACT_ATOMS: atom_id res chain seq x y z
N MET A 1 9.40 -2.99 -20.25
CA MET A 1 9.36 -4.34 -20.86
C MET A 1 9.47 -5.43 -19.80
N ALA A 2 10.29 -5.29 -18.74
CA ALA A 2 10.55 -6.38 -17.79
C ALA A 2 9.40 -6.82 -16.84
N ASN A 3 8.35 -6.01 -16.61
CA ASN A 3 7.26 -6.41 -15.67
C ASN A 3 6.15 -7.25 -16.32
N GLN A 4 5.92 -7.09 -17.63
CA GLN A 4 4.87 -7.79 -18.36
C GLN A 4 5.24 -9.26 -18.59
N ASP A 5 6.52 -9.54 -18.83
CA ASP A 5 7.06 -10.90 -18.90
C ASP A 5 6.95 -11.60 -17.55
N ASN A 6 7.12 -10.86 -16.46
CA ASN A 6 7.09 -11.42 -15.11
C ASN A 6 5.67 -11.81 -14.66
N LEU A 7 4.68 -10.93 -14.91
CA LEU A 7 3.27 -11.23 -14.63
C LEU A 7 2.77 -12.42 -15.46
N SER A 8 3.11 -12.46 -16.75
CA SER A 8 2.71 -13.57 -17.63
C SER A 8 3.29 -14.90 -17.13
N ASN A 9 4.56 -14.91 -16.72
CA ASN A 9 5.21 -16.12 -16.20
C ASN A 9 4.60 -16.59 -14.87
N ILE A 10 4.18 -15.65 -14.01
CA ILE A 10 3.44 -15.99 -12.78
C ILE A 10 2.12 -16.65 -13.11
N ILE A 11 1.37 -16.13 -14.09
CA ILE A 11 0.09 -16.69 -14.51
C ILE A 11 0.25 -18.10 -15.11
N GLU A 12 1.27 -18.32 -15.93
CA GLU A 12 1.57 -19.67 -16.44
C GLU A 12 1.90 -20.64 -15.30
N ARG A 13 2.68 -20.22 -14.30
CA ARG A 13 2.95 -21.07 -13.12
C ARG A 13 1.68 -21.39 -12.34
N ILE A 14 0.78 -20.42 -12.22
CA ILE A 14 -0.52 -20.60 -11.56
C ILE A 14 -1.42 -21.57 -12.33
N LEU A 15 -1.54 -21.43 -13.65
CA LEU A 15 -2.31 -22.33 -14.50
C LEU A 15 -1.79 -23.78 -14.40
N ASN A 16 -0.47 -23.93 -14.27
CA ASN A 16 0.18 -25.22 -14.11
C ASN A 16 0.19 -25.75 -12.66
N GLY A 17 -0.37 -25.00 -11.70
CA GLY A 17 -0.37 -25.38 -10.28
C GLY A 17 1.01 -25.39 -9.62
N SER A 18 1.99 -24.73 -10.22
CA SER A 18 3.39 -24.68 -9.78
C SER A 18 3.81 -23.31 -9.22
N GLN A 19 2.84 -22.51 -8.77
CA GLN A 19 3.07 -21.19 -8.20
C GLN A 19 3.74 -21.27 -6.82
N THR A 20 4.59 -20.30 -6.54
CA THR A 20 5.25 -20.11 -5.25
C THR A 20 4.58 -19.00 -4.45
N GLN A 21 4.89 -18.91 -3.15
CA GLN A 21 4.42 -17.80 -2.31
C GLN A 21 4.91 -16.43 -2.83
N ASP A 22 6.15 -16.38 -3.34
CA ASP A 22 6.72 -15.17 -3.96
C ASP A 22 5.94 -14.76 -5.22
N ASP A 23 5.48 -15.74 -6.01
CA ASP A 23 4.63 -15.47 -7.18
C ASP A 23 3.30 -14.82 -6.78
N ILE A 24 2.69 -15.28 -5.68
CA ILE A 24 1.46 -14.68 -5.14
C ILE A 24 1.73 -13.25 -4.66
N GLU A 25 2.84 -13.00 -3.96
CA GLU A 25 3.19 -11.65 -3.52
C GLU A 25 3.48 -10.70 -4.67
N GLN A 26 4.23 -11.15 -5.68
CA GLN A 26 4.49 -10.37 -6.89
C GLN A 26 3.21 -10.08 -7.66
N LEU A 27 2.29 -11.06 -7.75
CA LEU A 27 0.98 -10.87 -8.36
C LEU A 27 0.15 -9.84 -7.60
N ARG A 28 0.13 -9.91 -6.27
CA ARG A 28 -0.55 -8.91 -5.41
C ARG A 28 -0.01 -7.50 -5.64
N ARG A 29 1.31 -7.32 -5.73
CA ARG A 29 1.93 -6.01 -5.96
C ARG A 29 1.69 -5.46 -7.37
N SER A 30 1.52 -6.35 -8.34
CA SER A 30 1.34 -6.00 -9.76
C SER A 30 -0.11 -5.65 -10.13
N LEU A 31 -1.07 -5.98 -9.27
CA LEU A 31 -2.49 -5.75 -9.47
C LEU A 31 -2.99 -4.60 -8.57
N LYS A 32 -3.73 -3.66 -9.15
CA LYS A 32 -4.44 -2.60 -8.42
C LYS A 32 -5.89 -2.53 -8.83
N ILE A 33 -6.74 -2.06 -7.92
CA ILE A 33 -8.15 -1.78 -8.19
C ILE A 33 -8.28 -0.29 -8.47
N VAL A 34 -8.75 0.05 -9.66
CA VAL A 34 -9.10 1.43 -10.04
C VAL A 34 -10.56 1.40 -10.47
N ASP A 35 -11.40 2.17 -9.78
CA ASP A 35 -12.85 2.27 -10.06
C ASP A 35 -13.59 0.92 -10.15
N GLY A 36 -13.19 -0.05 -9.32
CA GLY A 36 -13.79 -1.39 -9.28
C GLY A 36 -13.34 -2.33 -10.41
N VAL A 37 -12.38 -1.89 -11.23
CA VAL A 37 -11.78 -2.70 -12.30
C VAL A 37 -10.36 -3.09 -11.91
N LEU A 38 -10.03 -4.37 -12.11
CA LEU A 38 -8.66 -4.87 -12.00
C LEU A 38 -7.79 -4.25 -13.08
N GLN A 39 -6.68 -3.63 -12.67
CA GLN A 39 -5.71 -3.04 -13.58
C GLN A 39 -4.29 -3.54 -13.24
N SER A 40 -3.49 -3.81 -14.28
CA SER A 40 -2.07 -4.12 -14.12
C SER A 40 -1.24 -2.85 -14.06
N VAL A 41 -0.36 -2.76 -13.05
CA VAL A 41 0.54 -1.63 -12.83
C VAL A 41 1.87 -1.85 -13.55
N SER A 42 2.30 -0.86 -14.32
CA SER A 42 3.61 -0.88 -14.99
C SER A 42 4.72 -0.29 -14.12
N GLN A 43 5.97 -0.50 -14.55
CA GLN A 43 7.17 0.03 -13.87
C GLN A 43 7.16 1.56 -13.67
N ASN A 44 6.34 2.29 -14.43
CA ASN A 44 6.23 3.74 -14.34
C ASN A 44 5.09 4.19 -13.42
N GLY A 45 4.49 3.28 -12.64
CA GLY A 45 3.34 3.55 -11.78
C GLY A 45 2.03 3.82 -12.53
N LYS A 46 2.05 3.80 -13.87
CA LYS A 46 0.88 3.98 -14.72
C LYS A 46 0.18 2.64 -14.96
N PHE A 47 -1.14 2.65 -14.93
CA PHE A 47 -1.96 1.51 -15.27
C PHE A 47 -1.89 1.26 -16.78
N ASN A 48 -1.47 0.06 -17.18
CA ASN A 48 -1.26 -0.25 -18.58
C ASN A 48 -2.40 -1.08 -19.19
N THR A 49 -3.17 -1.82 -18.39
CA THR A 49 -4.15 -2.77 -18.92
C THR A 49 -5.29 -2.99 -17.94
N ASN A 50 -6.52 -2.75 -18.39
CA ASN A 50 -7.73 -3.23 -17.72
C ASN A 50 -7.76 -4.75 -17.84
N ILE A 51 -7.45 -5.46 -16.75
CA ILE A 51 -7.57 -6.92 -16.67
C ILE A 51 -9.06 -7.35 -16.63
N GLY A 52 -9.98 -6.40 -16.49
CA GLY A 52 -11.42 -6.63 -16.34
C GLY A 52 -12.33 -6.23 -17.50
N GLN A 53 -11.85 -5.89 -18.70
CA GLN A 53 -12.76 -5.80 -19.85
C GLN A 53 -12.96 -7.19 -20.45
N ILE A 54 -14.00 -7.88 -20.00
CA ILE A 54 -14.53 -9.07 -20.64
C ILE A 54 -15.09 -8.63 -22.00
N ILE A 55 -14.26 -8.59 -23.03
CA ILE A 55 -14.72 -8.44 -24.40
C ILE A 55 -15.02 -9.86 -24.88
N GLY A 56 -16.29 -10.28 -24.77
CA GLY A 56 -16.72 -11.57 -25.31
C GLY A 56 -16.30 -12.83 -24.53
N GLY A 57 -15.72 -12.71 -23.34
CA GLY A 57 -15.32 -13.87 -22.50
C GLY A 57 -13.80 -14.04 -22.34
N ASP A 58 -13.01 -13.28 -23.08
CA ASP A 58 -11.56 -13.41 -23.13
C ASP A 58 -10.87 -12.50 -22.10
N ILE A 59 -9.73 -12.96 -21.57
CA ILE A 59 -8.87 -12.18 -20.66
C ILE A 59 -7.60 -11.78 -21.40
N HIS A 60 -7.39 -10.47 -21.52
CA HIS A 60 -6.24 -9.88 -22.20
C HIS A 60 -5.20 -9.43 -21.18
N ILE A 61 -4.00 -9.96 -21.27
CA ILE A 61 -2.87 -9.61 -20.40
C ILE A 61 -1.66 -9.32 -21.28
N GLY A 62 -1.39 -8.04 -21.49
CA GLY A 62 -0.43 -7.60 -22.50
C GLY A 62 -0.86 -8.08 -23.89
N ASP A 63 0.02 -8.79 -24.58
CA ASP A 63 -0.24 -9.38 -25.90
C ASP A 63 -0.85 -10.80 -25.84
N ARG A 64 -1.05 -11.35 -24.63
CA ARG A 64 -1.63 -12.70 -24.45
C ARG A 64 -3.14 -12.61 -24.27
N ILE A 65 -3.84 -13.54 -24.92
CA ILE A 65 -5.29 -13.69 -24.85
C ILE A 65 -5.58 -15.07 -24.26
N TYR A 66 -6.20 -15.10 -23.09
CA TYR A 66 -6.66 -16.31 -22.41
C TYR A 66 -8.15 -16.49 -22.69
N GLN A 67 -8.56 -17.72 -23.03
CA GLN A 67 -9.93 -18.05 -23.43
C GLN A 67 -10.40 -19.33 -22.73
N GLY A 68 -11.72 -19.54 -22.66
CA GLY A 68 -12.31 -20.78 -22.14
C GLY A 68 -11.95 -21.06 -20.67
N ALA A 69 -11.56 -22.30 -20.36
CA ALA A 69 -11.29 -22.73 -18.98
C ALA A 69 -10.14 -21.95 -18.32
N ASP A 70 -9.10 -21.59 -19.08
CA ASP A 70 -7.97 -20.82 -18.56
C ASP A 70 -8.40 -19.41 -18.15
N ALA A 71 -9.28 -18.78 -18.96
CA ALA A 71 -9.86 -17.49 -18.61
C ALA A 71 -10.69 -17.56 -17.31
N GLU A 72 -11.49 -18.61 -17.13
CA GLU A 72 -12.28 -18.79 -15.91
C GLU A 72 -11.40 -19.02 -14.67
N ILE A 73 -10.32 -19.81 -14.79
CA ILE A 73 -9.36 -20.06 -13.72
C ILE A 73 -8.65 -18.77 -13.32
N ILE A 74 -8.11 -18.03 -14.30
CA ILE A 74 -7.44 -16.75 -14.07
C ILE A 74 -8.39 -15.77 -13.39
N ARG A 75 -9.65 -15.69 -13.85
CA ARG A 75 -10.66 -14.83 -13.25
C ARG A 75 -10.91 -15.17 -11.79
N ARG A 76 -11.09 -16.44 -11.44
CA ARG A 76 -11.33 -16.86 -10.05
C ARG A 76 -10.14 -16.51 -9.16
N ILE A 77 -8.93 -16.75 -9.63
CA ILE A 77 -7.72 -16.48 -8.86
C ILE A 77 -7.55 -14.98 -8.65
N PHE A 78 -7.85 -14.17 -9.67
CA PHE A 78 -7.87 -12.72 -9.50
C PHE A 78 -8.96 -12.29 -8.51
N GLN A 79 -10.15 -12.88 -8.55
CA GLN A 79 -11.20 -12.60 -7.57
C GLN A 79 -10.82 -13.00 -6.15
N GLU A 80 -10.20 -14.17 -5.95
CA GLU A 80 -9.72 -14.60 -4.62
C GLU A 80 -8.60 -13.69 -4.11
N ILE A 81 -7.65 -13.31 -4.96
CA ILE A 81 -6.60 -12.36 -4.60
C ILE A 81 -7.19 -10.98 -4.29
N LEU A 82 -8.22 -10.56 -5.03
CA LEU A 82 -8.96 -9.33 -4.75
C LEU A 82 -9.65 -9.37 -3.40
N GLU A 83 -10.34 -10.47 -3.06
CA GLU A 83 -11.01 -10.63 -1.77
C GLU A 83 -10.00 -10.67 -0.61
N LEU A 84 -8.83 -11.28 -0.83
CA LEU A 84 -7.74 -11.30 0.14
C LEU A 84 -7.04 -9.93 0.31
N ASN A 85 -7.04 -9.10 -0.73
CA ASN A 85 -6.49 -7.75 -0.72
C ASN A 85 -7.55 -6.67 -0.44
N ALA A 86 -8.83 -7.03 -0.40
CA ALA A 86 -9.92 -6.12 -0.11
C ALA A 86 -9.84 -5.76 1.37
N ILE A 87 -9.19 -4.63 1.64
CA ILE A 87 -9.22 -4.02 2.96
C ILE A 87 -10.67 -3.67 3.25
N ALA A 88 -11.27 -4.35 4.25
CA ALA A 88 -12.62 -4.04 4.66
C ALA A 88 -12.71 -2.56 5.04
N PRO A 89 -13.79 -1.83 4.70
CA PRO A 89 -13.92 -0.40 4.99
C PRO A 89 -13.70 -0.05 6.48
N THR A 90 -13.99 -1.01 7.35
CA THR A 90 -13.86 -0.92 8.81
C THR A 90 -12.47 -1.32 9.33
N THR A 91 -11.55 -1.75 8.46
CA THR A 91 -10.20 -2.12 8.87
C THR A 91 -9.51 -0.87 9.40
N PRO A 92 -8.87 -0.96 10.58
CA PRO A 92 -8.20 0.19 11.15
C PRO A 92 -6.95 0.53 10.34
N PHE A 93 -6.86 1.78 9.94
CA PHE A 93 -5.65 2.43 9.46
C PHE A 93 -5.04 3.23 10.62
N TYR A 94 -3.77 3.00 10.90
CA TYR A 94 -3.08 3.65 12.00
C TYR A 94 -2.24 4.83 11.54
N ILE A 95 -2.31 5.94 12.27
CA ILE A 95 -1.39 7.06 12.17
C ILE A 95 -0.58 7.07 13.46
N TYR A 96 0.73 6.88 13.34
CA TYR A 96 1.66 6.97 14.46
C TYR A 96 2.37 8.32 14.42
N ILE A 97 2.23 9.12 15.48
CA ILE A 97 2.89 10.41 15.60
C ILE A 97 4.06 10.26 16.56
N VAL A 98 5.27 10.51 16.08
CA VAL A 98 6.49 10.46 16.89
C VAL A 98 6.81 11.87 17.38
N TYR A 99 7.11 12.01 18.65
CA TYR A 99 7.54 13.27 19.22
C TYR A 99 8.51 13.03 20.37
N GLN A 100 9.26 14.07 20.73
CA GLN A 100 10.19 14.02 21.85
C GLN A 100 9.57 14.73 23.05
N ASN A 101 9.67 14.11 24.23
CA ASN A 101 9.26 14.70 25.49
C ASN A 101 10.35 14.45 26.55
N ASP A 102 10.89 15.52 27.14
CA ASP A 102 11.86 15.46 28.25
C ASP A 102 12.97 14.40 28.07
N GLU A 103 13.58 14.34 26.86
CA GLU A 103 14.64 13.41 26.43
C GLU A 103 14.21 11.98 26.01
N GLU A 104 12.93 11.61 26.13
CA GLU A 104 12.42 10.34 25.60
C GLU A 104 11.62 10.52 24.30
N LEU A 105 11.80 9.58 23.36
CA LEU A 105 10.90 9.45 22.22
C LEU A 105 9.57 8.84 22.68
N LYS A 106 8.48 9.51 22.33
CA LYS A 106 7.10 9.07 22.54
C LYS A 106 6.39 8.89 21.21
N ILE A 107 5.40 7.99 21.21
CA ILE A 107 4.60 7.68 20.04
C ILE A 107 3.13 7.72 20.45
N ASP A 108 2.37 8.60 19.83
CA ASP A 108 0.91 8.57 19.87
C ASP A 108 0.37 7.74 18.70
N SER A 109 -0.74 7.05 18.92
CA SER A 109 -1.40 6.26 17.87
C SER A 109 -2.85 6.69 17.70
N TYR A 110 -3.27 6.85 16.45
CA TYR A 110 -4.64 7.20 16.08
C TYR A 110 -5.16 6.16 15.09
N SER A 111 -6.36 5.65 15.31
CA SER A 111 -6.99 4.63 14.47
C SER A 111 -8.17 5.23 13.71
N PHE A 112 -8.21 4.98 12.41
CA PHE A 112 -9.26 5.44 11.51
C PHE A 112 -9.83 4.27 10.70
N PRO A 113 -11.13 4.26 10.38
CA PRO A 113 -11.63 3.37 9.34
C PRO A 113 -10.90 3.65 8.03
N TYR A 114 -10.43 2.61 7.35
CA TYR A 114 -9.73 2.76 6.08
C TYR A 114 -10.54 3.56 5.04
N SER A 115 -11.87 3.47 5.06
CA SER A 115 -12.74 4.26 4.19
C SER A 115 -12.59 5.78 4.37
N ASP A 116 -12.27 6.25 5.58
CA ASP A 116 -12.09 7.68 5.84
C ASP A 116 -10.71 8.16 5.38
N ILE A 117 -9.70 7.29 5.46
CA ILE A 117 -8.38 7.55 4.89
C ILE A 117 -8.44 7.57 3.37
N LYS A 118 -9.21 6.66 2.75
CA LYS A 118 -9.41 6.66 1.30
C LYS A 118 -10.03 7.96 0.78
N LYS A 119 -10.89 8.63 1.55
CA LYS A 119 -11.42 9.97 1.19
C LYS A 119 -10.36 11.08 1.26
N ASN A 120 -9.27 10.84 1.99
CA ASN A 120 -8.17 11.75 2.20
C ASN A 120 -6.87 11.12 1.68
N SER A 121 -6.93 10.38 0.57
CA SER A 121 -5.81 9.61 0.06
C SER A 121 -4.69 10.50 -0.50
N ASP A 122 -5.07 11.68 -1.01
CA ASP A 122 -4.15 12.70 -1.48
C ASP A 122 -3.45 13.40 -0.31
N TYR A 123 -2.20 13.80 -0.51
CA TYR A 123 -1.39 14.38 0.55
C TYR A 123 -1.96 15.68 1.16
N PRO A 124 -2.50 16.66 0.41
CA PRO A 124 -3.03 17.87 1.05
C PRO A 124 -4.26 17.61 1.94
N PRO A 125 -5.29 16.85 1.52
CA PRO A 125 -6.36 16.39 2.41
C PRO A 125 -5.86 15.58 3.61
N PHE A 126 -4.88 14.71 3.40
CA PHE A 126 -4.27 13.95 4.48
C PHE A 126 -3.56 14.84 5.51
N LEU A 127 -2.82 15.85 5.05
CA LEU A 127 -2.16 16.83 5.91
C LEU A 127 -3.18 17.66 6.70
N ALA A 128 -4.32 18.00 6.09
CA ALA A 128 -5.42 18.65 6.79
C ALA A 128 -6.03 17.76 7.88
N LEU A 129 -6.15 16.45 7.63
CA LEU A 129 -6.56 15.46 8.63
C LEU A 129 -5.57 15.39 9.79
N LEU A 130 -4.25 15.37 9.51
CA LEU A 130 -3.21 15.38 10.55
C LEU A 130 -3.33 16.60 11.47
N ASN A 131 -3.58 17.78 10.90
CA ASN A 131 -3.74 19.03 11.66
C ASN A 131 -5.00 19.07 12.54
N GLN A 132 -5.93 18.14 12.35
CA GLN A 132 -7.15 18.03 13.15
C GLN A 132 -7.05 16.97 14.26
N LEU A 133 -5.91 16.28 14.38
CA LEU A 133 -5.70 15.27 15.41
C LEU A 133 -5.69 15.92 16.80
N PRO A 134 -6.40 15.35 17.79
CA PRO A 134 -6.41 15.88 19.15
C PRO A 134 -5.04 15.68 19.80
N ASN A 135 -4.60 16.63 20.63
CA ASN A 135 -3.33 16.56 21.36
C ASN A 135 -2.07 16.43 20.48
N LEU A 136 -2.13 16.97 19.25
CA LEU A 136 -0.99 16.97 18.35
C LEU A 136 0.13 17.87 18.89
N ASN A 137 1.24 17.25 19.30
CA ASN A 137 2.41 17.94 19.84
C ASN A 137 3.47 18.31 18.79
N ILE A 138 3.10 18.24 17.51
CA ILE A 138 4.01 18.44 16.37
C ILE A 138 3.37 19.35 15.33
N GLN A 139 4.18 19.88 14.43
CA GLN A 139 3.74 20.55 13.21
C GLN A 139 3.83 19.54 12.05
N PRO A 140 2.71 18.99 11.54
CA PRO A 140 2.72 18.01 10.46
C PRO A 140 3.44 18.49 9.19
N GLU A 141 3.35 19.79 8.89
CA GLU A 141 4.03 20.42 7.75
C GLU A 141 5.56 20.42 7.87
N MET A 142 6.08 20.33 9.08
CA MET A 142 7.52 20.19 9.37
C MET A 142 7.91 18.73 9.67
N SER A 143 7.09 17.79 9.23
CA SER A 143 7.27 16.36 9.48
C SER A 143 7.37 15.58 8.17
N VAL A 144 8.09 14.47 8.22
CA VAL A 144 8.13 13.49 7.15
C VAL A 144 7.16 12.37 7.48
N VAL A 145 6.31 12.03 6.52
CA VAL A 145 5.30 10.98 6.67
C VAL A 145 5.77 9.74 5.91
N PHE A 146 6.02 8.64 6.60
CA PHE A 146 6.40 7.36 6.00
C PHE A 146 5.21 6.42 5.93
N ARG A 147 5.00 5.80 4.78
CA ARG A 147 4.07 4.68 4.67
C ARG A 147 4.70 3.42 5.24
N ILE A 148 4.00 2.73 6.13
CA ILE A 148 4.57 1.58 6.87
C ILE A 148 4.87 0.38 5.97
N SER A 149 4.09 0.18 4.90
CA SER A 149 4.19 -1.01 4.04
C SER A 149 5.46 -1.09 3.23
N ASP A 150 5.96 0.06 2.79
CA ASP A 150 6.99 0.18 1.75
C ASP A 150 8.01 1.28 2.05
N GLU A 151 7.91 1.93 3.22
CA GLU A 151 8.81 2.99 3.68
C GLU A 151 8.82 4.23 2.75
N VAL A 152 7.83 4.34 1.85
CA VAL A 152 7.76 5.48 0.95
C VAL A 152 7.36 6.73 1.72
N THR A 153 8.16 7.79 1.59
CA THR A 153 7.80 9.13 2.07
C THR A 153 6.60 9.65 1.29
N LEU A 154 5.57 10.10 2.01
CA LEU A 154 4.39 10.68 1.39
C LEU A 154 4.63 12.14 0.99
N ASP A 155 4.17 12.47 -0.21
CA ASP A 155 4.21 13.82 -0.78
C ASP A 155 3.01 14.04 -1.70
N SER A 156 2.94 15.20 -2.37
CA SER A 156 1.85 15.55 -3.29
C SER A 156 1.64 14.61 -4.48
N THR A 157 2.56 13.68 -4.73
CA THR A 157 2.56 12.77 -5.90
C THR A 157 2.20 11.33 -5.55
N ASN A 158 2.08 10.99 -4.27
CA ASN A 158 1.77 9.63 -3.84
C ASN A 158 0.69 9.61 -2.73
N ALA A 159 -0.04 8.49 -2.63
CA ALA A 159 -1.24 8.39 -1.80
C ALA A 159 -1.06 7.51 -0.55
N THR A 160 -1.95 7.62 0.43
CA THR A 160 -1.95 6.79 1.65
C THR A 160 -2.55 5.39 1.46
N ASP A 161 -3.13 5.09 0.30
CA ASP A 161 -4.07 3.98 0.05
C ASP A 161 -3.43 2.65 -0.39
N ASN A 162 -2.10 2.52 -0.34
CA ASN A 162 -1.45 1.44 -1.07
C ASN A 162 -1.41 0.07 -0.34
N ALA A 163 -1.75 -0.01 0.97
CA ALA A 163 -1.64 -1.27 1.72
C ALA A 163 -2.30 -1.35 3.13
N ASN A 164 -3.04 -0.33 3.61
CA ASN A 164 -3.69 -0.34 4.93
C ASN A 164 -2.79 -0.52 6.18
N THR A 165 -1.48 -0.52 6.04
CA THR A 165 -0.56 -0.66 7.19
C THR A 165 -0.41 0.61 8.02
N GLY A 166 -1.00 1.73 7.59
CA GLY A 166 -0.87 3.00 8.28
C GLY A 166 0.35 3.81 7.84
N VAL A 167 0.59 4.91 8.56
CA VAL A 167 1.74 5.81 8.37
C VAL A 167 2.41 6.15 9.69
N ILE A 168 3.68 6.54 9.61
CA ILE A 168 4.46 7.11 10.70
C ILE A 168 4.77 8.56 10.34
N VAL A 169 4.41 9.50 11.19
CA VAL A 169 4.72 10.93 11.05
C VAL A 169 5.86 11.25 12.00
N ILE A 170 6.99 11.69 11.43
CA ILE A 170 8.21 11.97 12.17
C ILE A 170 8.60 13.44 11.94
N PRO A 171 8.58 14.30 12.96
CA PRO A 171 9.04 15.68 12.86
C PRO A 171 10.50 15.76 12.41
N GLN A 172 10.85 16.80 11.65
CA GLN A 172 12.23 17.03 11.23
C GLN A 172 13.18 17.08 12.43
N THR A 173 12.76 17.70 13.53
CA THR A 173 13.54 17.74 14.78
C THR A 173 13.85 16.37 15.34
N VAL A 174 12.96 15.38 15.14
CA VAL A 174 13.20 13.99 15.54
C VAL A 174 14.14 13.29 14.56
N LEU A 175 13.96 13.53 13.26
CA LEU A 175 14.83 12.97 12.21
C LEU A 175 16.27 13.44 12.35
N ASP A 176 16.49 14.68 12.78
CA ASP A 176 17.83 15.24 12.97
C ASP A 176 18.65 14.52 14.06
N TYR A 177 18.02 13.69 14.91
CA TYR A 177 18.73 12.80 15.84
C TYR A 177 19.30 11.53 15.19
N PHE A 178 18.86 11.21 13.97
CA PHE A 178 19.30 10.03 13.24
C PHE A 178 20.24 10.45 12.10
N GLU A 179 21.18 9.57 11.75
CA GLU A 179 22.13 9.84 10.65
C GLU A 179 21.41 9.90 9.30
N ASP A 180 20.31 9.15 9.15
CA ASP A 180 19.45 9.18 7.98
C ASP A 180 18.01 8.76 8.30
N SER A 181 17.10 9.05 7.37
CA SER A 181 15.67 8.79 7.50
C SER A 181 15.30 7.30 7.54
N HIS A 182 16.07 6.44 6.88
CA HIS A 182 15.83 5.00 6.87
C HIS A 182 16.15 4.37 8.24
N LEU A 183 17.23 4.82 8.88
CA LEU A 183 17.55 4.45 10.26
C LEU A 183 16.47 4.91 11.23
N ALA A 184 15.97 6.14 11.08
CA ALA A 184 14.86 6.64 11.89
C ALA A 184 13.62 5.78 11.74
N PHE A 185 13.19 5.52 10.50
CA PHE A 185 12.03 4.66 10.21
C PHE A 185 12.20 3.27 10.80
N THR A 186 13.35 2.62 10.58
CA THR A 186 13.61 1.26 11.06
C THR A 186 13.57 1.18 12.58
N TYR A 187 14.19 2.15 13.26
CA TYR A 187 14.19 2.22 14.72
C TYR A 187 12.77 2.39 15.27
N ILE A 188 12.02 3.37 14.75
CA ILE A 188 10.66 3.70 15.20
C ILE A 188 9.70 2.56 14.89
N LYS A 189 9.77 1.98 13.69
CA LYS A 189 8.94 0.83 13.30
C LYS A 189 9.20 -0.36 14.23
N SER A 190 10.45 -0.65 14.58
CA SER A 190 10.77 -1.71 15.55
C SER A 190 10.14 -1.45 16.92
N TYR A 191 10.09 -0.19 17.35
CA TYR A 191 9.45 0.21 18.61
C TYR A 191 7.92 0.01 18.55
N ILE A 192 7.28 0.42 17.46
CA ILE A 192 5.85 0.19 17.20
C ILE A 192 5.53 -1.31 17.18
N ASP A 193 6.32 -2.11 16.44
CA ASP A 193 6.13 -3.55 16.32
C ASP A 193 6.24 -4.26 17.69
N LYS A 194 7.13 -3.79 18.57
CA LYS A 194 7.22 -4.31 19.95
C LYS A 194 6.00 -3.96 20.79
N PHE A 195 5.49 -2.73 20.66
CA PHE A 195 4.33 -2.26 21.39
C PHE A 195 3.04 -2.97 20.96
N MET A 196 2.88 -3.25 19.68
CA MET A 196 1.70 -3.92 19.12
C MET A 196 1.65 -5.44 19.42
N ASN A 197 2.79 -6.05 19.74
CA ASN A 197 2.92 -7.50 19.99
C ASN A 197 3.16 -7.86 21.47
N SER A 198 3.10 -6.88 22.39
CA SER A 198 3.20 -7.09 23.85
C SER A 198 1.83 -7.10 24.51
#